data_AF-A0A0A0HSB4-F1
#
_entry.id   AF-A0A0A0HSB4-F1
#
_cell.length_a   1.000
_cell.length_b   1.000
_cell.length_c   1.000
_cell.angle_alpha   90.00
_cell.angle_beta   90.00
_cell.angle_gamma   90.00
#
_symmetry.space_group_name_H-M   'P 1'
#
loop_
_entity.id
_entity.type
_entity.pdbx_description
1 polymer ?
#
loop_
_entity_poly.entity_id
_entity_poly.type
_entity_poly.pdbx_seq_one_letter_code
_entity_poly.pdbx_strand_id
1 'polypeptide(L)' 'MTDLDSAMIRAHETGDRAALISLYTQAADRAETLDAACFFLTHAYIFALEAGAFEAADLHARLIAHGREA' A
#
# COMPACT_ATOMS: atom_id res chain seq x y z
N MET A 1 7.15 11.30 13.86
CA MET A 1 7.16 11.00 12.41
C MET A 1 8.38 10.17 12.10
N THR A 2 8.20 8.94 11.67
CA THR A 2 9.28 8.13 11.10
C THR A 2 9.65 8.68 9.72
N ASP A 3 10.79 8.25 9.18
CA ASP A 3 11.19 8.56 7.79
C ASP A 3 10.10 8.12 6.78
N LEU A 4 9.50 6.94 7.01
CA LEU A 4 8.43 6.40 6.17
C LEU A 4 7.17 7.29 6.17
N ASP A 5 6.73 7.73 7.35
CA ASP A 5 5.56 8.60 7.50
C ASP A 5 5.76 9.95 6.78
N SER A 6 6.96 10.52 6.89
CA SER A 6 7.32 11.76 6.19
C SER A 6 7.36 11.57 4.66
N ALA A 7 7.86 10.43 4.19
CA ALA A 7 7.86 10.08 2.77
C ALA A 7 6.45 9.90 2.22
N MET A 8 5.54 9.28 2.98
CA MET A 8 4.13 9.12 2.60
C MET A 8 3.42 10.46 2.48
N ILE A 9 3.61 11.37 3.44
CA ILE A 9 3.05 12.72 3.38
C ILE A 9 3.52 13.43 2.11
N ARG A 10 4.83 13.44 1.84
CA ARG A 10 5.39 14.08 0.65
C ARG A 10 4.84 13.48 -0.64
N ALA A 11 4.73 12.15 -0.72
CA ALA A 11 4.20 11.47 -1.90
C ALA A 11 2.73 11.84 -2.16
N HIS A 12 1.92 12.01 -1.10
CA HIS A 12 0.56 12.55 -1.22
C HIS A 12 0.55 13.99 -1.73
N GLU A 13 1.40 14.86 -1.17
CA GLU A 13 1.50 16.28 -1.58
C GLU A 13 1.90 16.43 -3.05
N THR A 14 2.79 15.57 -3.54
CA THR A 14 3.25 15.60 -4.95
C THR A 14 2.39 14.76 -5.89
N GLY A 15 1.41 14.02 -5.38
CA GLY A 15 0.61 13.08 -6.18
C GLY A 15 1.42 11.92 -6.77
N ASP A 16 2.52 11.54 -6.13
CA ASP A 16 3.43 10.49 -6.62
C ASP A 16 2.86 9.10 -6.31
N ARG A 17 2.00 8.62 -7.21
CA ARG A 17 1.31 7.32 -7.08
C ARG A 17 2.28 6.15 -7.02
N ALA A 18 3.38 6.19 -7.78
CA ALA A 18 4.38 5.12 -7.75
C ALA A 18 5.06 5.03 -6.38
N ALA A 19 5.43 6.19 -5.80
CA ALA A 19 5.93 6.24 -4.44
C ALA A 19 4.88 5.76 -3.42
N LEU A 20 3.61 6.18 -3.55
CA LEU A 20 2.54 5.75 -2.64
C LEU A 20 2.36 4.22 -2.66
N ILE A 21 2.33 3.58 -3.83
CA ILE A 21 2.24 2.11 -3.95
C ILE A 21 3.37 1.45 -3.16
N SER A 22 4.61 1.87 -3.38
CA SER A 22 5.79 1.31 -2.69
C SER A 22 5.76 1.55 -1.19
N LEU A 23 5.45 2.77 -0.76
CA LEU A 23 5.49 3.18 0.66
C LEU A 23 4.38 2.50 1.47
N TYR A 24 3.17 2.41 0.92
CA TYR A 24 2.08 1.66 1.56
C TYR A 24 2.38 0.16 1.63
N THR A 25 2.97 -0.42 0.57
CA THR A 25 3.40 -1.83 0.61
C THR A 25 4.41 -2.07 1.72
N GLN A 26 5.42 -1.20 1.82
CA GLN A 26 6.42 -1.27 2.88
C GLN A 26 5.84 -1.04 4.29
N ALA A 27 4.80 -0.22 4.42
CA ALA A 27 4.10 -0.03 5.69
C ALA A 27 3.34 -1.31 6.08
N ALA A 28 2.73 -2.00 5.11
CA ALA A 28 2.10 -3.30 5.35
C ALA A 28 3.11 -4.36 5.81
N ASP A 29 4.29 -4.41 5.18
CA ASP A 29 5.34 -5.37 5.53
C ASP A 29 5.92 -5.14 6.94
N ARG A 30 5.82 -3.92 7.47
CA ARG A 30 6.27 -3.53 8.82
C ARG A 30 5.16 -3.56 9.86
N ALA A 31 3.91 -3.82 9.47
CA ALA A 31 2.78 -3.78 10.37
C ALA A 31 2.83 -4.95 11.36
N GLU A 32 2.61 -4.66 12.64
CA GLU A 32 2.66 -5.67 13.71
C GLU A 32 1.40 -6.54 13.77
N THR A 33 0.32 -6.10 13.13
CA THR A 33 -0.96 -6.81 13.09
C THR A 33 -1.42 -7.02 11.66
N LEU A 34 -2.12 -8.13 11.44
CA LEU A 34 -2.71 -8.45 10.14
C LEU A 34 -3.71 -7.37 9.68
N ASP A 35 -4.46 -6.79 10.62
CA ASP A 35 -5.41 -5.72 10.31
C ASP A 35 -4.70 -4.46 9.78
N ALA A 36 -3.63 -4.02 10.46
CA ALA A 36 -2.82 -2.91 10.00
C ALA A 36 -2.12 -3.22 8.67
N ALA A 37 -1.63 -4.43 8.49
CA ALA A 37 -1.05 -4.87 7.21
C ALA A 37 -2.07 -4.76 6.07
N CYS A 38 -3.27 -5.30 6.26
CA CYS A 38 -4.35 -5.23 5.29
C CYS A 38 -4.81 -3.79 5.00
N PHE A 39 -4.89 -2.93 6.03
CA PHE A 39 -5.19 -1.51 5.85
C PHE A 39 -4.20 -0.85 4.86
N PHE A 40 -2.90 -1.05 5.07
CA PHE A 40 -1.89 -0.49 4.18
C PHE A 40 -1.89 -1.15 2.79
N LEU A 41 -2.11 -2.47 2.70
CA LEU A 41 -2.21 -3.17 1.41
C LEU A 41 -3.40 -2.69 0.57
N THR A 42 -4.55 -2.44 1.17
CA THR A 42 -5.71 -1.90 0.45
C THR A 42 -5.39 -0.54 -0.15
N HIS A 43 -4.69 0.33 0.59
CA HIS A 43 -4.26 1.62 0.05
C HIS A 43 -3.25 1.46 -1.09
N ALA A 44 -2.23 0.60 -0.94
CA ALA A 44 -1.29 0.30 -2.02
C ALA A 44 -2.02 -0.20 -3.28
N TYR A 45 -3.00 -1.10 -3.10
CA TYR A 45 -3.78 -1.69 -4.17
C TYR A 45 -4.63 -0.64 -4.90
N ILE A 46 -5.34 0.22 -4.17
CA ILE A 46 -6.14 1.31 -4.77
C ILE A 46 -5.24 2.22 -5.62
N PHE A 47 -4.09 2.66 -5.10
CA PHE A 47 -3.17 3.49 -5.88
C PHE A 47 -2.62 2.76 -7.11
N ALA A 48 -2.36 1.46 -7.00
CA ALA A 48 -1.93 0.65 -8.14
C ALA A 48 -3.01 0.55 -9.22
N LEU A 49 -4.28 0.36 -8.83
CA LEU A 49 -5.40 0.38 -9.76
C LEU A 49 -5.56 1.74 -10.44
N GLU A 50 -5.53 2.83 -9.67
CA GLU A 50 -5.65 4.19 -10.20
C GLU A 50 -4.50 4.57 -11.15
N ALA A 51 -3.31 4.02 -10.92
CA ALA A 51 -2.14 4.23 -11.77
C ALA A 51 -2.05 3.26 -12.97
N GLY A 52 -2.90 2.22 -13.02
CA GLY A 52 -2.75 1.12 -13.99
C GLY A 52 -1.45 0.33 -13.80
N ALA A 53 -0.95 0.26 -12.57
CA ALA A 53 0.33 -0.35 -12.23
C ALA A 53 0.22 -1.89 -12.18
N PHE A 54 1.30 -2.58 -12.55
CA PHE A 54 1.33 -4.05 -12.59
C PHE A 54 1.30 -4.66 -11.18
N GLU A 55 1.75 -3.91 -10.17
CA GLU A 55 1.72 -4.29 -8.76
C GLU A 55 0.31 -4.58 -8.25
N ALA A 56 -0.74 -4.05 -8.90
CA ALA A 56 -2.12 -4.27 -8.49
C ALA A 56 -2.48 -5.77 -8.39
N ALA A 57 -1.95 -6.60 -9.29
CA ALA A 57 -2.21 -8.04 -9.29
C ALA A 57 -1.57 -8.75 -8.09
N ASP A 58 -0.33 -8.39 -7.73
CA ASP A 58 0.36 -8.94 -6.56
C ASP A 58 -0.31 -8.51 -5.26
N LEU A 59 -0.62 -7.22 -5.15
CA LEU A 59 -1.27 -6.63 -3.97
C LEU A 59 -2.65 -7.25 -3.72
N HIS A 60 -3.43 -7.45 -4.77
CA HIS A 60 -4.72 -8.15 -4.70
C HIS A 60 -4.57 -9.61 -4.24
N ALA A 61 -3.58 -10.34 -4.77
CA ALA A 61 -3.33 -11.72 -4.34
C ALA A 61 -2.95 -11.80 -2.85
N ARG A 62 -2.19 -10.83 -2.34
CA ARG A 62 -1.86 -10.71 -0.91
C ARG A 62 -3.10 -10.45 -0.05
N LEU A 63 -3.99 -9.57 -0.49
CA LEU A 63 -5.26 -9.27 0.20
C LEU A 63 -6.19 -10.49 0.28
N ILE A 64 -6.30 -11.26 -0.79
CA ILE A 64 -7.03 -12.54 -0.82
C ILE A 64 -6.40 -13.55 0.14
N ALA A 65 -5.07 -13.69 0.13
CA ALA A 65 -4.36 -14.63 1.00
C ALA A 65 -4.58 -14.35 2.50
N HIS A 66 -4.85 -13.09 2.86
CA HIS A 66 -5.17 -12.68 4.22
C HIS A 66 -6.67 -12.81 4.57
N GLY A 67 -7.51 -13.29 3.64
CA GLY A 67 -8.94 -13.50 3.86
C GLY A 67 -9.77 -12.22 3.93
N ARG A 68 -9.28 -11.11 3.35
CA ARG A 68 -9.94 -9.79 3.39
C ARG A 68 -10.63 -9.39 2.07
N GLU A 69 -10.40 -10.13 0.98
CA GLU A 69 -11.12 -10.01 -0.30
C GLU A 69 -11.51 -11.41 -0.80
N ALA A 70 -12.73 -11.55 -1.33
CA ALA A 70 -13.38 -12.80 -1.74
C ALA A 70 -13.87 -12.73 -3.18
#